data_AF-A0A1A8N8N2-F1
#
_entry.id   AF-A0A1A8N8N2-F1
#
_cell.length_a   1.000
_cell.length_b   1.000
_cell.length_c   1.000
_cell.angle_alpha   90.00
_cell.angle_beta   90.00
_cell.angle_gamma   90.00
#
_symmetry.space_group_name_H-M   'P 1'
#
loop_
_entity.id
_entity.type
_entity.pdbx_description
1 polymer ?
#
loop_
_entity_poly.entity_id
_entity_poly.type
_entity_poly.pdbx_seq_one_letter_code
_entity_poly.pdbx_strand_id
1 'polypeptide(L)'
;PEHYAHVDPKEFTWVAHGVTTNVEELEKTGSKVDFYINHLPMETIPDSIFQKKASFTVEIIPKLLPDIRKEAAVINLPVACDLVRRIALGTNIPRKVVQSTVPKWRVTRLKLPVELPELNDSQCNAVVAALNNAFTLIQGPPGTGKTVVGVYLVYWFFELNSKTKRKFDDPKDKDRDKKEVILYCGPSNKSVDVVAEFLMKLKSLRILRVYSQKVESLEYPYPDCVLQFSPRTPRQDRSKPELRSITLHHRMRNPPNPQAGKIKAFDERIKRKEELTAQEVKEYRLLLRDAREYEFKQHDVILCTCTQSSTPSLIFSVSARQILIDECAMATEPQALIPLVFNKPEQIVLIGDHKQLRPVVKNQSATKLGMSESLFERYYTKLHENRAVMLDTQYRMHEDICKFPSEEFYDNKLKTGVEQPCSVLHVSNRTMPVVFGHVEGETVRLVVNTAKGNTNSKANRKERDHVTKIAKMLVERAKVDKKNIVILSPYNAQVSEIQEELQKMNLKGITVTTITKSQGSEWCYVIVSTVVSLPNKDIVKDPDGAWFSKHIGFVGDPNQINVAITRAKEGLCIIGNQNLLRCSRTWNDLLNHYTRRNAVTEADRVSVRHSRT
;
A
#
# COMPACT_ATOMS: atom_id res chain seq x y z
N PRO A 1 -39.20 -40.59 3.73
CA PRO A 1 -39.67 -39.74 4.86
C PRO A 1 -38.48 -39.27 5.70
N GLU A 2 -38.19 -38.02 6.00
CA GLU A 2 -38.77 -36.68 5.86
C GLU A 2 -37.54 -35.79 6.15
N HIS A 3 -37.14 -34.81 5.36
CA HIS A 3 -37.78 -33.50 5.22
C HIS A 3 -37.31 -32.85 3.92
N TYR A 4 -38.02 -33.05 2.81
CA TYR A 4 -38.03 -32.03 1.77
C TYR A 4 -38.97 -30.94 2.28
N ALA A 5 -38.42 -29.91 2.90
CA ALA A 5 -39.22 -28.72 3.19
C ALA A 5 -39.75 -28.22 1.84
N HIS A 6 -41.06 -28.37 1.61
CA HIS A 6 -41.76 -27.70 0.53
C HIS A 6 -41.59 -26.20 0.77
N VAL A 7 -40.55 -25.62 0.20
CA VAL A 7 -40.31 -24.18 0.29
C VAL A 7 -41.38 -23.51 -0.55
N ASP A 8 -42.25 -22.71 0.08
CA ASP A 8 -43.30 -22.00 -0.64
C ASP A 8 -42.65 -21.08 -1.69
N PRO A 9 -42.91 -21.25 -3.00
CA PRO A 9 -42.35 -20.39 -4.04
C PRO A 9 -42.69 -18.91 -3.91
N LYS A 10 -43.62 -18.52 -3.02
CA LYS A 10 -43.87 -17.12 -2.66
C LYS A 10 -42.94 -16.55 -1.58
N GLU A 11 -42.25 -17.39 -0.80
CA GLU A 11 -41.56 -16.95 0.43
C GLU A 11 -40.03 -17.10 0.40
N PHE A 12 -39.44 -17.63 -0.68
CA PHE A 12 -37.98 -17.79 -0.75
C PHE A 12 -37.32 -16.92 -1.82
N THR A 13 -36.10 -16.47 -1.51
CA THR A 13 -35.17 -15.89 -2.49
C THR A 13 -34.05 -16.89 -2.72
N TRP A 14 -33.94 -17.43 -3.94
CA TRP A 14 -32.83 -18.29 -4.32
C TRP A 14 -31.77 -17.47 -5.04
N VAL A 15 -30.53 -17.54 -4.55
CA VAL A 15 -29.37 -16.85 -5.11
C VAL A 15 -28.33 -17.90 -5.45
N ALA A 16 -27.74 -17.86 -6.64
CA ALA A 16 -26.64 -18.74 -6.99
C ALA A 16 -25.48 -17.91 -7.54
N HIS A 17 -24.25 -18.29 -7.20
CA HIS A 17 -23.07 -17.69 -7.82
C HIS A 17 -22.54 -18.63 -8.90
N GLY A 18 -22.66 -18.19 -10.14
CA GLY A 18 -22.10 -18.86 -11.30
C GLY A 18 -20.72 -18.32 -11.68
N VAL A 19 -19.88 -19.18 -12.25
CA VAL A 19 -18.65 -18.77 -12.92
C VAL A 19 -18.84 -18.95 -14.41
N THR A 20 -18.65 -17.87 -15.17
CA THR A 20 -18.74 -17.89 -16.62
C THR A 20 -17.70 -18.84 -17.22
N THR A 21 -18.15 -19.72 -18.11
CA THR A 21 -17.30 -20.68 -18.84
C THR A 21 -17.08 -20.28 -20.28
N ASN A 22 -18.13 -19.75 -20.92
CA ASN A 22 -18.10 -19.39 -22.33
C ASN A 22 -18.94 -18.13 -22.57
N VAL A 23 -18.50 -17.29 -23.51
CA VAL A 23 -19.24 -16.13 -23.98
C VAL A 23 -19.18 -16.13 -25.50
N GLU A 24 -20.33 -16.29 -26.14
CA GLU A 24 -20.48 -16.23 -27.59
C GLU A 24 -21.22 -14.95 -27.95
N GLU A 25 -20.56 -14.07 -28.72
CA GLU A 25 -21.21 -12.91 -29.31
C GLU A 25 -22.05 -13.36 -30.52
N LEU A 26 -23.37 -13.23 -30.42
CA LEU A 26 -24.28 -13.51 -31.52
C LEU A 26 -24.52 -12.19 -32.26
N GLU A 27 -24.10 -12.12 -33.52
CA GLU A 27 -24.03 -10.90 -34.35
C GLU A 27 -25.33 -10.06 -34.42
N LYS A 28 -26.49 -10.61 -34.02
CA LYS A 28 -27.80 -9.93 -34.12
C LYS A 28 -28.73 -10.09 -32.91
N THR A 29 -28.40 -10.88 -31.90
CA THR A 29 -29.33 -11.22 -30.78
C THR A 29 -28.75 -11.02 -29.37
N GLY A 30 -27.52 -10.50 -29.27
CA GLY A 30 -26.84 -10.26 -27.98
C GLY A 30 -25.71 -11.27 -27.74
N SER A 31 -25.34 -11.50 -26.47
CA SER A 31 -24.31 -12.47 -26.11
C SER A 31 -24.96 -13.68 -25.41
N LYS A 32 -24.59 -14.88 -25.82
CA LYS A 32 -24.90 -16.11 -25.07
C LYS A 32 -23.79 -16.34 -24.05
N VAL A 33 -24.15 -16.44 -22.78
CA VAL A 33 -23.20 -16.65 -21.67
C VAL A 33 -23.51 -17.99 -21.01
N ASP A 34 -22.58 -18.91 -21.09
CA ASP A 34 -22.65 -20.17 -20.35
C ASP A 34 -21.92 -19.99 -19.00
N PHE A 35 -22.49 -20.52 -17.94
CA PHE A 35 -21.90 -20.51 -16.60
C PHE A 35 -22.24 -21.80 -15.85
N TYR A 36 -21.32 -22.27 -15.00
CA TYR A 36 -21.64 -23.31 -14.02
C TYR A 36 -21.87 -22.67 -12.66
N ILE A 37 -22.82 -23.21 -11.91
CA ILE A 37 -23.07 -22.77 -10.54
C ILE A 37 -21.96 -23.34 -9.65
N ASN A 38 -21.19 -22.45 -9.03
CA ASN A 38 -20.08 -22.83 -8.16
C ASN A 38 -20.47 -22.82 -6.67
N HIS A 39 -21.41 -21.95 -6.28
CA HIS A 39 -21.86 -21.84 -4.89
C HIS A 39 -23.39 -21.79 -4.83
N LEU A 40 -23.95 -22.72 -4.07
CA LEU A 40 -25.37 -22.81 -3.76
C LEU A 40 -25.58 -22.47 -2.28
N PRO A 41 -26.57 -21.64 -1.93
CA PRO A 41 -26.92 -21.35 -0.55
C PRO A 41 -27.74 -22.48 0.10
N MET A 42 -28.30 -23.38 -0.70
CA MET A 42 -29.12 -24.51 -0.28
C MET A 42 -28.55 -25.80 -0.87
N GLU A 43 -28.59 -26.89 -0.11
CA GLU A 43 -28.11 -28.21 -0.56
C GLU A 43 -28.96 -28.78 -1.69
N THR A 44 -30.25 -28.41 -1.76
CA THR A 44 -31.18 -28.80 -2.81
C THR A 44 -31.65 -27.60 -3.61
N ILE A 45 -31.65 -27.73 -4.94
CA ILE A 45 -32.17 -26.71 -5.86
C ILE A 45 -33.68 -26.94 -5.97
N PRO A 46 -34.54 -25.97 -5.62
CA PRO A 46 -35.99 -26.12 -5.77
C PRO A 46 -36.40 -26.46 -7.21
N ASP A 47 -37.31 -27.43 -7.38
CA ASP A 47 -37.81 -27.85 -8.70
C ASP A 47 -38.44 -26.71 -9.51
N SER A 48 -38.96 -25.68 -8.82
CA SER A 48 -39.54 -24.48 -9.43
C SER A 48 -38.54 -23.69 -10.29
N ILE A 49 -37.23 -23.83 -10.05
CA ILE A 49 -36.16 -23.18 -10.82
C ILE A 49 -36.05 -23.78 -12.23
N PHE A 50 -36.36 -25.07 -12.39
CA PHE A 50 -36.28 -25.77 -13.68
C PHE A 50 -37.54 -25.58 -14.55
N GLN A 51 -38.54 -24.84 -14.06
CA GLN A 51 -39.76 -24.58 -14.81
C GLN A 51 -39.51 -23.59 -15.97
N LYS A 52 -40.03 -23.88 -17.17
CA LYS A 52 -39.84 -23.07 -18.39
C LYS A 52 -40.28 -21.59 -18.28
N LYS A 53 -41.07 -21.22 -17.26
CA LYS A 53 -41.58 -19.86 -17.03
C LYS A 53 -40.87 -19.13 -15.87
N ALA A 54 -39.87 -19.74 -15.25
CA ALA A 54 -39.12 -19.10 -14.17
C ALA A 54 -38.34 -17.89 -14.70
N SER A 55 -38.52 -16.73 -14.07
CA SER A 55 -37.77 -15.51 -14.36
C SER A 55 -36.62 -15.37 -13.36
N PHE A 56 -35.46 -14.98 -13.85
CA PHE A 56 -34.27 -14.76 -13.03
C PHE A 56 -33.76 -13.34 -13.23
N THR A 57 -33.26 -12.76 -12.15
CA THR A 57 -32.41 -11.58 -12.23
C THR A 57 -30.96 -12.06 -12.30
N VAL A 58 -30.27 -11.72 -13.38
CA VAL A 58 -28.84 -12.01 -13.54
C VAL A 58 -28.07 -10.74 -13.21
N GLU A 59 -27.30 -10.78 -12.12
CA GLU A 59 -26.35 -9.73 -11.79
C GLU A 59 -24.94 -10.15 -12.23
N ILE A 60 -24.33 -9.37 -13.11
CA ILE A 60 -22.94 -9.59 -13.53
C ILE A 60 -22.04 -8.96 -12.48
N ILE A 61 -21.24 -9.79 -11.82
CA ILE A 61 -20.23 -9.35 -10.85
C ILE A 61 -18.87 -9.31 -11.57
N PRO A 62 -18.43 -8.15 -12.09
CA PRO A 62 -17.17 -8.09 -12.81
C PRO A 62 -15.99 -8.32 -11.87
N LYS A 63 -15.03 -9.16 -12.30
CA LYS A 63 -13.72 -9.21 -11.64
C LYS A 63 -13.04 -7.85 -11.77
N LEU A 64 -12.46 -7.38 -10.67
CA LEU A 64 -11.70 -6.13 -10.70
C LEU A 64 -10.41 -6.31 -11.51
N LEU A 65 -10.03 -5.30 -12.29
CA LEU A 65 -8.79 -5.33 -13.08
C LEU A 65 -7.54 -5.74 -12.28
N PRO A 66 -7.32 -5.30 -11.01
CA PRO A 66 -6.20 -5.78 -10.23
C PRO A 66 -6.20 -7.29 -9.99
N ASP A 67 -7.37 -7.91 -9.83
CA ASP A 67 -7.48 -9.35 -9.59
C ASP A 67 -7.28 -10.13 -10.90
N ILE A 68 -7.83 -9.66 -12.01
CA ILE A 68 -7.56 -10.21 -13.35
C ILE A 68 -6.06 -10.21 -13.65
N ARG A 69 -5.35 -9.12 -13.32
CA ARG A 69 -3.90 -9.01 -13.56
C ARG A 69 -3.08 -9.93 -12.65
N LYS A 70 -3.51 -10.17 -11.40
CA LYS A 70 -2.89 -11.18 -10.52
C LYS A 70 -3.06 -12.58 -11.08
N GLU A 71 -4.28 -12.93 -11.49
CA GLU A 71 -4.57 -14.24 -12.12
C GLU A 71 -3.73 -14.43 -13.38
N ALA A 72 -3.69 -13.42 -14.26
CA ALA A 72 -2.87 -13.45 -15.46
C ALA A 72 -1.38 -13.65 -15.16
N ALA A 73 -0.84 -13.02 -14.11
CA ALA A 73 0.56 -13.23 -13.71
C ALA A 73 0.82 -14.68 -13.27
N VAL A 74 -0.11 -15.29 -12.53
CA VAL A 74 0.01 -16.70 -12.11
C VAL A 74 -0.11 -17.64 -13.32
N ILE A 75 -1.09 -17.42 -14.20
CA ILE A 75 -1.31 -18.24 -15.41
C ILE A 75 -0.11 -18.17 -16.36
N ASN A 76 0.52 -17.00 -16.50
CA ASN A 76 1.68 -16.81 -17.38
C ASN A 76 3.02 -17.16 -16.71
N LEU A 77 3.03 -17.63 -15.46
CA LEU A 77 4.27 -18.02 -14.79
C LEU A 77 5.06 -19.13 -15.51
N PRO A 78 4.44 -20.16 -16.11
CA PRO A 78 5.17 -21.20 -16.86
C PRO A 78 5.95 -20.66 -18.07
N VAL A 79 5.48 -19.58 -18.69
CA VAL A 79 6.13 -18.93 -19.84
C VAL A 79 7.09 -17.79 -19.44
N ALA A 80 7.19 -17.48 -18.15
CA ALA A 80 8.11 -16.46 -17.64
C ALA A 80 9.58 -16.88 -17.80
N CYS A 81 10.50 -15.91 -17.74
CA CYS A 81 11.93 -16.20 -17.83
C CYS A 81 12.43 -17.06 -16.66
N ASP A 82 13.58 -17.71 -16.85
CA ASP A 82 14.11 -18.68 -15.88
C ASP A 82 14.32 -18.09 -14.47
N LEU A 83 14.84 -16.86 -14.38
CA LEU A 83 15.02 -16.16 -13.11
C LEU A 83 13.68 -15.99 -12.36
N VAL A 84 12.62 -15.58 -13.06
CA VAL A 84 11.30 -15.36 -12.47
C VAL A 84 10.65 -16.68 -12.04
N ARG A 85 10.76 -17.73 -12.85
CA ARG A 85 10.27 -19.08 -12.48
C ARG A 85 10.98 -19.59 -11.23
N ARG A 86 12.31 -19.45 -11.14
CA ARG A 86 13.07 -19.82 -9.95
C ARG A 86 12.65 -19.03 -8.72
N ILE A 87 12.39 -17.73 -8.87
CA ILE A 87 11.91 -16.88 -7.78
C ILE A 87 10.54 -17.34 -7.29
N ALA A 88 9.59 -17.58 -8.20
CA ALA A 88 8.26 -18.01 -7.82
C ALA A 88 8.29 -19.39 -7.14
N LEU A 89 9.02 -20.36 -7.72
CA LEU A 89 9.14 -21.72 -7.20
C LEU A 89 10.05 -21.85 -5.96
N GLY A 90 10.81 -20.82 -5.60
CA GLY A 90 11.74 -20.87 -4.46
C GLY A 90 12.95 -21.77 -4.68
N THR A 91 13.36 -21.99 -5.93
CA THR A 91 14.51 -22.84 -6.27
C THR A 91 15.82 -22.05 -6.29
N ASN A 92 16.95 -22.70 -6.60
CA ASN A 92 18.27 -22.08 -6.51
C ASN A 92 18.45 -20.90 -7.50
N ILE A 93 18.37 -19.67 -6.98
CA ILE A 93 18.58 -18.44 -7.74
C ILE A 93 20.09 -18.15 -7.84
N PRO A 94 20.65 -17.97 -9.04
CA PRO A 94 22.07 -17.62 -9.21
C PRO A 94 22.42 -16.35 -8.44
N ARG A 95 23.52 -16.39 -7.68
CA ARG A 95 23.93 -15.24 -6.85
C ARG A 95 24.42 -14.08 -7.70
N LYS A 96 25.31 -14.29 -8.67
CA LYS A 96 25.97 -13.21 -9.42
C LYS A 96 25.43 -13.07 -10.83
N VAL A 97 25.13 -11.84 -11.23
CA VAL A 97 24.78 -11.49 -12.63
C VAL A 97 25.93 -10.79 -13.31
N VAL A 98 26.71 -9.96 -12.62
CA VAL A 98 27.68 -9.07 -13.26
C VAL A 98 29.06 -9.73 -13.39
N GLN A 99 29.72 -9.57 -14.55
CA GLN A 99 31.10 -10.01 -14.78
C GLN A 99 32.11 -9.15 -14.01
N SER A 100 31.78 -7.87 -13.75
CA SER A 100 32.55 -6.94 -12.93
C SER A 100 31.75 -6.51 -11.69
N THR A 101 32.26 -6.83 -10.50
CA THR A 101 31.61 -6.43 -9.25
C THR A 101 31.76 -4.94 -9.02
N VAL A 102 30.66 -4.24 -8.71
CA VAL A 102 30.72 -2.84 -8.27
C VAL A 102 31.22 -2.83 -6.81
N PRO A 103 32.40 -2.26 -6.53
CA PRO A 103 32.97 -2.30 -5.20
C PRO A 103 32.33 -1.23 -4.29
N LYS A 104 32.27 -1.52 -2.98
CA LYS A 104 31.64 -0.63 -1.99
C LYS A 104 32.20 0.79 -2.01
N TRP A 105 33.51 0.96 -2.16
CA TRP A 105 34.14 2.29 -2.20
C TRP A 105 33.62 3.19 -3.33
N ARG A 106 33.18 2.62 -4.47
CA ARG A 106 32.56 3.40 -5.55
C ARG A 106 31.19 3.93 -5.15
N VAL A 107 30.41 3.10 -4.45
CA VAL A 107 29.09 3.49 -3.93
C VAL A 107 29.24 4.57 -2.86
N THR A 108 30.16 4.40 -1.91
CA THR A 108 30.40 5.37 -0.83
C THR A 108 30.92 6.72 -1.32
N ARG A 109 31.73 6.74 -2.39
CA ARG A 109 32.27 7.99 -2.96
C ARG A 109 31.31 8.74 -3.87
N LEU A 110 30.22 8.10 -4.30
CA LEU A 110 29.25 8.75 -5.17
C LEU A 110 28.48 9.80 -4.37
N LYS A 111 28.74 11.07 -4.70
CA LYS A 111 27.89 12.17 -4.28
C LYS A 111 26.94 12.47 -5.42
N LEU A 112 25.65 12.19 -5.20
CA LEU A 112 24.64 12.60 -6.15
C LEU A 112 24.60 14.14 -6.22
N PRO A 113 24.30 14.74 -7.39
CA PRO A 113 24.32 16.21 -7.57
C PRO A 113 23.26 16.99 -6.76
N VAL A 114 22.57 16.32 -5.85
CA VAL A 114 21.30 16.75 -5.24
C VAL A 114 21.44 16.68 -3.71
N GLU A 115 20.63 17.47 -3.01
CA GLU A 115 20.30 17.42 -1.56
C GLU A 115 19.77 16.05 -1.05
N LEU A 116 20.23 14.94 -1.61
CA LEU A 116 19.96 13.61 -1.09
C LEU A 116 20.91 13.34 0.08
N PRO A 117 20.43 12.73 1.16
CA PRO A 117 21.30 12.31 2.26
C PRO A 117 22.40 11.38 1.76
N GLU A 118 23.59 11.50 2.37
CA GLU A 118 24.66 10.53 2.17
C GLU A 118 24.23 9.17 2.74
N LEU A 119 24.63 8.10 2.07
CA LEU A 119 24.30 6.74 2.51
C LEU A 119 25.18 6.33 3.68
N ASN A 120 24.57 5.79 4.73
CA ASN A 120 25.31 5.12 5.79
C ASN A 120 25.84 3.74 5.34
N ASP A 121 26.54 3.05 6.23
CA ASP A 121 27.15 1.75 5.92
C ASP A 121 26.14 0.65 5.54
N SER A 122 25.02 0.53 6.26
CA SER A 122 24.02 -0.51 5.98
C SER A 122 23.29 -0.26 4.66
N GLN A 123 22.99 1.01 4.37
CA GLN A 123 22.46 1.44 3.08
C GLN A 123 23.44 1.21 1.93
N CYS A 124 24.73 1.53 2.11
CA CYS A 124 25.77 1.23 1.12
C CYS A 124 25.87 -0.28 0.85
N ASN A 125 25.86 -1.10 1.90
CA ASN A 125 25.91 -2.56 1.76
C ASN A 125 24.67 -3.08 1.00
N ALA A 126 23.49 -2.53 1.26
CA ALA A 126 22.26 -2.90 0.56
C ALA A 126 22.34 -2.55 -0.94
N VAL A 127 22.84 -1.36 -1.28
CA VAL A 127 23.07 -0.95 -2.68
C VAL A 127 24.07 -1.89 -3.36
N VAL A 128 25.23 -2.14 -2.74
CA VAL A 128 26.26 -3.04 -3.27
C VAL A 128 25.72 -4.46 -3.48
N ALA A 129 24.94 -4.98 -2.54
CA ALA A 129 24.32 -6.30 -2.68
C ALA A 129 23.37 -6.35 -3.87
N ALA A 130 22.50 -5.34 -4.02
CA ALA A 130 21.56 -5.25 -5.13
C ALA A 130 22.24 -5.09 -6.50
N LEU A 131 23.31 -4.30 -6.59
CA LEU A 131 24.06 -4.11 -7.84
C LEU A 131 24.79 -5.37 -8.30
N ASN A 132 25.22 -6.23 -7.36
CA ASN A 132 26.03 -7.41 -7.68
C ASN A 132 25.23 -8.71 -7.81
N ASN A 133 23.98 -8.76 -7.30
CA ASN A 133 23.17 -9.96 -7.28
C ASN A 133 21.99 -9.94 -8.26
N ALA A 134 21.51 -11.12 -8.67
CA ALA A 134 20.32 -11.27 -9.51
C ALA A 134 19.02 -10.96 -8.77
N PHE A 135 19.00 -11.29 -7.48
CA PHE A 135 17.84 -11.17 -6.62
C PHE A 135 18.29 -10.77 -5.22
N THR A 136 17.81 -9.61 -4.75
CA THR A 136 18.18 -9.05 -3.45
C THR A 136 16.94 -8.63 -2.68
N LEU A 137 16.92 -8.95 -1.38
CA LEU A 137 15.93 -8.45 -0.45
C LEU A 137 16.56 -7.35 0.40
N ILE A 138 15.91 -6.20 0.49
CA ILE A 138 16.31 -5.10 1.37
C ILE A 138 15.19 -4.91 2.39
N GLN A 139 15.46 -5.30 3.64
CA GLN A 139 14.55 -5.00 4.74
C GLN A 139 14.83 -3.59 5.24
N GLY A 140 13.82 -2.72 5.18
CA GLY A 140 13.93 -1.38 5.71
C GLY A 140 12.91 -1.09 6.79
N PRO A 141 13.30 -1.22 8.08
CA PRO A 141 12.50 -0.75 9.21
C PRO A 141 12.05 0.74 9.07
N PRO A 142 11.10 1.21 9.88
CA PRO A 142 10.64 2.60 9.81
C PRO A 142 11.78 3.61 10.01
N GLY A 143 11.80 4.66 9.17
CA GLY A 143 12.79 5.74 9.27
C GLY A 143 14.19 5.41 8.74
N THR A 144 14.43 4.22 8.17
CA THR A 144 15.78 3.78 7.74
C THR A 144 16.20 4.23 6.34
N GLY A 145 15.38 5.03 5.65
CA GLY A 145 15.72 5.59 4.33
C GLY A 145 15.53 4.63 3.16
N LYS A 146 14.57 3.69 3.22
CA LYS A 146 14.17 2.81 2.09
C LYS A 146 14.08 3.54 0.74
N THR A 147 13.36 4.65 0.73
CA THR A 147 13.18 5.50 -0.46
C THR A 147 14.51 6.03 -0.99
N VAL A 148 15.40 6.48 -0.10
CA VAL A 148 16.73 6.98 -0.48
C VAL A 148 17.52 5.85 -1.14
N VAL A 149 17.54 4.66 -0.55
CA VAL A 149 18.18 3.47 -1.16
C VAL A 149 17.59 3.16 -2.53
N GLY A 150 16.26 3.19 -2.68
CA GLY A 150 15.59 3.01 -3.97
C GLY A 150 16.05 4.00 -5.05
N VAL A 151 16.19 5.28 -4.70
CA VAL A 151 16.68 6.34 -5.59
C VAL A 151 18.13 6.07 -6.03
N TYR A 152 19.01 5.73 -5.09
CA TYR A 152 20.40 5.41 -5.40
C TYR A 152 20.52 4.17 -6.30
N LEU A 153 19.69 3.15 -6.08
CA LEU A 153 19.67 1.96 -6.94
C LEU A 153 19.26 2.31 -8.37
N VAL A 154 18.20 3.09 -8.56
CA VAL A 154 17.78 3.53 -9.90
C VAL A 154 18.90 4.30 -10.60
N TYR A 155 19.55 5.23 -9.90
CA TYR A 155 20.66 5.99 -10.45
C TYR A 155 21.84 5.07 -10.84
N TRP A 156 22.25 4.16 -9.97
CA TRP A 156 23.35 3.25 -10.25
C TRP A 156 23.04 2.29 -11.40
N PHE A 157 21.83 1.75 -11.47
CA PHE A 157 21.42 0.92 -12.59
C PHE A 157 21.43 1.71 -13.90
N PHE A 158 21.00 2.97 -13.89
CA PHE A 158 21.07 3.83 -15.07
C PHE A 158 22.53 4.02 -15.54
N GLU A 159 23.43 4.37 -14.62
CA GLU A 159 24.86 4.54 -14.90
C GLU A 159 25.55 3.26 -15.42
N LEU A 160 25.13 2.09 -14.93
CA LEU A 160 25.65 0.79 -15.38
C LEU A 160 25.09 0.40 -16.76
N ASN A 161 23.81 0.70 -17.01
CA ASN A 161 23.16 0.43 -18.29
C ASN A 161 23.77 1.28 -19.42
N SER A 162 24.24 2.51 -19.14
CA SER A 162 24.99 3.31 -20.13
C SER A 162 26.35 2.71 -20.53
N LYS A 163 26.91 1.81 -19.70
CA LYS A 163 28.24 1.23 -19.88
C LYS A 163 28.20 -0.23 -20.34
N THR A 164 27.07 -0.91 -20.18
CA THR A 164 26.95 -2.35 -20.41
C THR A 164 25.75 -2.66 -21.30
N LYS A 165 25.98 -3.49 -22.31
CA LYS A 165 24.90 -4.07 -23.12
C LYS A 165 24.19 -5.18 -22.33
N ARG A 166 22.92 -5.42 -22.65
CA ARG A 166 22.13 -6.50 -22.08
C ARG A 166 22.74 -7.85 -22.46
N LYS A 167 22.69 -8.81 -21.55
CA LYS A 167 23.30 -10.15 -21.72
C LYS A 167 22.48 -11.07 -22.63
N PHE A 168 21.19 -10.80 -22.76
CA PHE A 168 20.25 -11.62 -23.51
C PHE A 168 19.83 -10.90 -24.79
N ASP A 169 20.70 -10.93 -25.80
CA ASP A 169 20.35 -10.59 -27.18
C ASP A 169 20.31 -11.91 -27.98
N ASP A 170 19.25 -12.71 -27.80
CA ASP A 170 18.93 -13.78 -28.75
C ASP A 170 18.38 -13.12 -30.04
N PRO A 171 18.93 -13.41 -31.23
CA PRO A 171 18.41 -12.88 -32.50
C PRO A 171 16.92 -13.17 -32.75
N LYS A 172 16.33 -14.17 -32.07
CA LYS A 172 14.91 -14.53 -32.15
C LYS A 172 14.04 -13.91 -31.03
N ASP A 173 14.61 -13.05 -30.19
CA ASP A 173 13.85 -12.45 -29.09
C ASP A 173 12.81 -11.45 -29.61
N LYS A 174 11.53 -11.74 -29.36
CA LYS A 174 10.39 -10.85 -29.65
C LYS A 174 10.46 -9.51 -28.91
N ASP A 175 11.30 -9.39 -27.88
CA ASP A 175 11.48 -8.16 -27.10
C ASP A 175 12.57 -7.23 -27.67
N ARG A 176 13.24 -7.59 -28.77
CA ARG A 176 14.35 -6.80 -29.34
C ARG A 176 13.95 -5.39 -29.77
N ASP A 177 12.73 -5.20 -30.24
CA ASP A 177 12.21 -3.89 -30.66
C ASP A 177 11.72 -3.03 -29.48
N LYS A 178 11.73 -3.56 -28.26
CA LYS A 178 11.24 -2.89 -27.07
C LYS A 178 12.34 -2.02 -26.45
N LYS A 179 11.93 -0.87 -25.90
CA LYS A 179 12.84 0.01 -25.15
C LYS A 179 13.24 -0.66 -23.83
N GLU A 180 14.54 -0.76 -23.58
CA GLU A 180 15.05 -1.17 -22.28
C GLU A 180 14.82 -0.09 -21.23
N VAL A 181 14.29 -0.50 -20.07
CA VAL A 181 13.98 0.41 -18.96
C VAL A 181 14.34 -0.18 -17.61
N ILE A 182 14.49 0.70 -16.62
CA ILE A 182 14.42 0.36 -15.20
C ILE A 182 12.97 0.52 -14.75
N LEU A 183 12.36 -0.55 -14.24
CA LEU A 183 11.00 -0.54 -13.76
C LEU A 183 10.98 -0.45 -12.23
N TYR A 184 10.42 0.65 -11.70
CA TYR A 184 10.21 0.83 -10.27
C TYR A 184 8.72 0.70 -9.96
N CYS A 185 8.38 -0.27 -9.13
CA CYS A 185 7.01 -0.61 -8.76
C CYS A 185 6.76 -0.45 -7.27
N GLY A 186 5.48 -0.31 -6.92
CA GLY A 186 4.99 -0.43 -5.55
C GLY A 186 3.52 -0.85 -5.50
N PRO A 187 3.03 -1.35 -4.36
CA PRO A 187 1.65 -1.78 -4.22
C PRO A 187 0.65 -0.60 -4.17
N SER A 188 1.12 0.62 -3.89
CA SER A 188 0.31 1.82 -3.76
C SER A 188 0.87 2.98 -4.59
N ASN A 189 0.02 3.96 -4.97
CA ASN A 189 0.52 5.18 -5.63
C ASN A 189 1.47 5.94 -4.72
N LYS A 190 1.13 6.08 -3.43
CA LYS A 190 1.91 6.84 -2.45
C LYS A 190 3.37 6.38 -2.37
N SER A 191 3.63 5.07 -2.32
CA SER A 191 5.01 4.55 -2.23
C SER A 191 5.83 4.88 -3.47
N VAL A 192 5.20 4.87 -4.66
CA VAL A 192 5.86 5.21 -5.93
C VAL A 192 6.07 6.73 -6.07
N ASP A 193 5.09 7.53 -5.65
CA ASP A 193 5.12 8.99 -5.79
C ASP A 193 6.24 9.63 -4.97
N VAL A 194 6.51 9.12 -3.76
CA VAL A 194 7.61 9.63 -2.91
C VAL A 194 8.97 9.43 -3.60
N VAL A 195 9.18 8.28 -4.24
CA VAL A 195 10.43 8.01 -4.97
C VAL A 195 10.51 8.86 -6.24
N ALA A 196 9.39 9.07 -6.91
CA ALA A 196 9.29 9.94 -8.08
C ALA A 196 9.75 11.37 -7.77
N GLU A 197 9.33 11.94 -6.63
CA GLU A 197 9.74 13.28 -6.18
C GLU A 197 11.26 13.40 -6.02
N PHE A 198 11.91 12.41 -5.41
CA PHE A 198 13.37 12.41 -5.27
C PHE A 198 14.09 12.20 -6.60
N LEU A 199 13.58 11.31 -7.46
CA LEU A 199 14.16 11.07 -8.78
C LEU A 199 14.04 12.30 -9.69
N MET A 200 12.97 13.10 -9.59
CA MET A 200 12.81 14.34 -10.36
C MET A 200 13.93 15.36 -10.09
N LYS A 201 14.56 15.31 -8.91
CA LYS A 201 15.72 16.16 -8.61
C LYS A 201 16.96 15.77 -9.44
N LEU A 202 17.02 14.54 -9.95
CA LEU A 202 18.10 14.03 -10.80
C LEU A 202 17.80 14.33 -12.28
N LYS A 203 18.25 15.50 -12.76
CA LYS A 203 17.98 15.98 -14.13
C LYS A 203 18.53 15.09 -15.26
N SER A 204 19.47 14.19 -14.96
CA SER A 204 20.05 13.27 -15.95
C SER A 204 19.11 12.13 -16.35
N LEU A 205 18.08 11.84 -15.55
CA LEU A 205 17.20 10.69 -15.75
C LEU A 205 15.90 11.11 -16.45
N ARG A 206 15.57 10.42 -17.54
CA ARG A 206 14.25 10.54 -18.18
C ARG A 206 13.28 9.58 -17.50
N ILE A 207 12.47 10.13 -16.61
CA ILE A 207 11.56 9.38 -15.72
C ILE A 207 10.11 9.57 -16.16
N LEU A 208 9.33 8.49 -16.16
CA LEU A 208 7.91 8.50 -16.51
C LEU A 208 7.06 7.86 -15.41
N ARG A 209 6.10 8.62 -14.86
CA ARG A 209 5.14 8.16 -13.86
C ARG A 209 3.83 7.72 -14.53
N VAL A 210 3.44 6.45 -14.33
CA VAL A 210 2.26 5.84 -14.96
C VAL A 210 1.18 5.51 -13.92
N TYR A 211 0.12 6.32 -13.88
CA TYR A 211 -1.06 6.05 -13.06
C TYR A 211 -2.05 5.11 -13.76
N SER A 212 -3.07 4.66 -13.03
CA SER A 212 -4.15 3.88 -13.62
C SER A 212 -5.07 4.75 -14.47
N GLN A 213 -5.80 4.14 -15.40
CA GLN A 213 -6.81 4.83 -16.21
C GLN A 213 -7.90 5.51 -15.37
N LYS A 214 -8.20 4.99 -14.18
CA LYS A 214 -9.13 5.63 -13.23
C LYS A 214 -8.60 6.97 -12.73
N VAL A 215 -7.29 7.10 -12.51
CA VAL A 215 -6.67 8.37 -12.12
C VAL A 215 -6.64 9.34 -13.30
N GLU A 216 -6.28 8.85 -14.48
CA GLU A 216 -6.29 9.64 -15.72
C GLU A 216 -7.69 10.21 -15.99
N SER A 217 -8.75 9.41 -15.84
CA SER A 217 -10.13 9.84 -16.11
C SER A 217 -10.70 10.87 -15.13
N LEU A 218 -10.10 11.02 -13.94
CA LEU A 218 -10.46 12.09 -13.01
C LEU A 218 -10.04 13.48 -13.52
N GLU A 219 -9.02 13.54 -14.39
CA GLU A 219 -8.50 14.78 -14.96
C GLU A 219 -8.89 14.96 -16.43
N TYR A 220 -8.91 13.85 -17.17
CA TYR A 220 -9.23 13.76 -18.59
C TYR A 220 -10.31 12.69 -18.81
N PRO A 221 -11.59 13.01 -18.53
CA PRO A 221 -12.68 12.07 -18.74
C PRO A 221 -12.80 11.73 -20.23
N TYR A 222 -13.24 10.50 -20.54
CA TYR A 222 -13.41 10.06 -21.92
C TYR A 222 -14.68 9.19 -22.08
N PRO A 223 -15.42 9.33 -23.20
CA PRO A 223 -16.67 8.63 -23.46
C PRO A 223 -16.42 7.13 -23.72
N ASP A 224 -17.15 6.24 -23.01
CA ASP A 224 -16.96 4.78 -22.90
C ASP A 224 -16.06 4.29 -21.76
N CYS A 225 -15.76 5.12 -20.76
CA CYS A 225 -15.11 4.59 -19.57
C CYS A 225 -16.10 3.71 -18.76
N VAL A 226 -16.12 2.40 -19.03
CA VAL A 226 -16.91 1.36 -18.31
C VAL A 226 -16.52 1.25 -16.82
N LEU A 227 -15.68 2.15 -16.30
CA LEU A 227 -15.28 2.21 -14.89
C LEU A 227 -16.41 2.73 -13.95
N GLN A 228 -17.66 2.80 -14.41
CA GLN A 228 -18.83 3.21 -13.62
C GLN A 228 -19.16 2.28 -12.43
N PHE A 229 -18.53 1.09 -12.31
CA PHE A 229 -18.84 0.13 -11.24
C PHE A 229 -18.18 0.41 -9.87
N SER A 230 -17.76 1.65 -9.59
CA SER A 230 -17.44 2.03 -8.22
C SER A 230 -17.78 3.50 -7.93
N PRO A 231 -18.92 3.79 -7.28
CA PRO A 231 -19.28 5.15 -6.87
C PRO A 231 -18.41 5.69 -5.72
N ARG A 232 -17.40 4.93 -5.25
CA ARG A 232 -16.49 5.37 -4.19
C ARG A 232 -15.23 5.95 -4.80
N THR A 233 -15.19 7.28 -4.92
CA THR A 233 -13.93 8.04 -5.04
C THR A 233 -13.40 8.35 -3.65
N PRO A 234 -12.45 7.57 -3.09
CA PRO A 234 -11.65 8.10 -2.01
C PRO A 234 -10.82 9.26 -2.58
N ARG A 235 -10.84 10.42 -1.90
CA ARG A 235 -10.14 11.68 -2.25
C ARG A 235 -8.62 11.55 -2.52
N GLN A 236 -8.03 10.37 -2.37
CA GLN A 236 -6.59 10.09 -2.50
C GLN A 236 -6.18 9.48 -3.86
N ASP A 237 -7.12 9.18 -4.76
CA ASP A 237 -6.81 8.62 -6.08
C ASP A 237 -6.42 9.68 -7.13
N ARG A 238 -6.09 10.93 -6.74
CA ARG A 238 -5.66 11.97 -7.69
C ARG A 238 -4.15 11.91 -7.92
N SER A 239 -3.71 12.28 -9.12
CA SER A 239 -2.28 12.44 -9.38
C SER A 239 -1.74 13.62 -8.55
N LYS A 240 -0.48 13.52 -8.11
CA LYS A 240 0.17 14.62 -7.40
C LYS A 240 0.52 15.76 -8.36
N PRO A 241 0.11 17.02 -8.08
CA PRO A 241 0.41 18.16 -8.95
C PRO A 241 1.91 18.35 -9.21
N GLU A 242 2.75 18.06 -8.23
CA GLU A 242 4.22 18.18 -8.30
C GLU A 242 4.83 17.23 -9.34
N LEU A 243 4.17 16.08 -9.59
CA LEU A 243 4.62 15.05 -10.52
C LEU A 243 4.05 15.24 -11.93
N ARG A 244 3.30 16.32 -12.18
CA ARG A 244 2.61 16.57 -13.45
C ARG A 244 3.55 16.54 -14.66
N SER A 245 4.77 17.03 -14.50
CA SER A 245 5.77 17.11 -15.57
C SER A 245 6.26 15.76 -16.06
N ILE A 246 6.27 14.73 -15.21
CA ILE A 246 6.74 13.36 -15.53
C ILE A 246 5.59 12.37 -15.71
N THR A 247 4.34 12.79 -15.52
CA THR A 247 3.19 11.90 -15.51
C THR A 247 2.70 11.61 -16.92
N LEU A 248 2.51 10.32 -17.25
CA LEU A 248 2.21 9.83 -18.61
C LEU A 248 1.05 10.57 -19.28
N HIS A 249 -0.10 10.66 -18.62
CA HIS A 249 -1.29 11.27 -19.21
C HIS A 249 -1.13 12.77 -19.46
N HIS A 250 -0.24 13.46 -18.75
CA HIS A 250 0.14 14.83 -19.06
C HIS A 250 1.22 14.93 -20.15
N ARG A 251 2.21 14.03 -20.10
CA ARG A 251 3.31 13.95 -21.07
C ARG A 251 2.80 13.74 -22.50
N MET A 252 1.86 12.82 -22.70
CA MET A 252 1.22 12.56 -24.01
C MET A 252 0.54 13.79 -24.61
N ARG A 253 0.17 14.78 -23.79
CA ARG A 253 -0.53 16.00 -24.19
C ARG A 253 0.41 17.18 -24.40
N ASN A 254 1.71 17.00 -24.22
CA ASN A 254 2.70 18.07 -24.33
C ASN A 254 3.77 17.73 -25.38
N PRO A 255 4.40 18.74 -26.01
CA PRO A 255 5.59 18.53 -26.84
C PRO A 255 6.70 17.82 -26.03
N PRO A 256 7.52 16.96 -26.66
CA PRO A 256 7.64 16.71 -28.10
C PRO A 256 6.72 15.61 -28.66
N ASN A 257 5.68 15.18 -27.94
CA ASN A 257 4.80 14.11 -28.42
C ASN A 257 4.06 14.51 -29.72
N PRO A 258 4.20 13.76 -30.83
CA PRO A 258 3.58 14.12 -32.10
C PRO A 258 2.05 14.19 -32.06
N GLN A 259 1.42 13.41 -31.18
CA GLN A 259 -0.04 13.34 -31.08
C GLN A 259 -0.64 14.36 -30.09
N ALA A 260 0.21 15.12 -29.38
CA ALA A 260 -0.22 16.03 -28.32
C ALA A 260 -1.29 17.04 -28.75
N GLY A 261 -1.12 17.65 -29.93
CA GLY A 261 -2.05 18.64 -30.46
C GLY A 261 -3.44 18.05 -30.74
N LYS A 262 -3.47 16.88 -31.39
CA LYS A 262 -4.72 16.17 -31.71
C LYS A 262 -5.44 15.70 -30.45
N ILE A 263 -4.71 15.15 -29.47
CA ILE A 263 -5.27 14.70 -28.20
C ILE A 263 -5.89 15.89 -27.45
N LYS A 264 -5.19 17.04 -27.38
CA LYS A 264 -5.73 18.26 -26.75
C LYS A 264 -7.00 18.75 -27.42
N ALA A 265 -7.06 18.72 -28.76
CA ALA A 265 -8.26 19.10 -29.49
C ALA A 265 -9.46 18.21 -29.12
N PHE A 266 -9.27 16.88 -29.04
CA PHE A 266 -10.31 15.97 -28.56
C PHE A 266 -10.69 16.22 -27.10
N ASP A 267 -9.72 16.45 -26.20
CA ASP A 267 -10.00 16.74 -24.79
C ASP A 267 -10.84 18.01 -24.62
N GLU A 268 -10.60 19.04 -25.44
CA GLU A 268 -11.37 20.29 -25.44
C GLU A 268 -12.81 20.09 -25.88
N ARG A 269 -13.03 19.29 -26.93
CA ARG A 269 -14.37 18.90 -27.38
C ARG A 269 -15.14 18.13 -26.30
N ILE A 270 -14.47 17.19 -25.63
CA ILE A 270 -15.06 16.43 -24.52
C ILE A 270 -15.41 17.34 -23.34
N LYS A 271 -14.55 18.32 -23.01
CA LYS A 271 -14.85 19.32 -21.96
C LYS A 271 -16.06 20.19 -22.30
N ARG A 272 -16.27 20.49 -23.58
CA ARG A 272 -17.46 21.20 -24.09
C ARG A 272 -18.71 20.32 -24.11
N LYS A 273 -18.60 19.03 -23.73
CA LYS A 273 -19.67 18.02 -23.78
C LYS A 273 -20.22 17.83 -25.20
N GLU A 274 -19.36 17.98 -26.20
CA GLU A 274 -19.70 17.61 -27.57
C GLU A 274 -19.87 16.09 -27.68
N GLU A 275 -20.90 15.64 -28.39
CA GLU A 275 -21.09 14.22 -28.68
C GLU A 275 -20.07 13.77 -29.74
N LEU A 276 -19.29 12.74 -29.39
CA LEU A 276 -18.34 12.11 -30.31
C LEU A 276 -19.00 10.90 -30.97
N THR A 277 -18.84 10.76 -32.28
CA THR A 277 -19.27 9.56 -33.01
C THR A 277 -18.43 8.34 -32.60
N ALA A 278 -18.96 7.13 -32.78
CA ALA A 278 -18.23 5.89 -32.47
C ALA A 278 -16.88 5.78 -33.22
N GLN A 279 -16.81 6.32 -34.44
CA GLN A 279 -15.60 6.35 -35.24
C GLN A 279 -14.56 7.34 -34.67
N GLU A 280 -14.99 8.52 -34.22
CA GLU A 280 -14.11 9.47 -33.54
C GLU A 280 -13.59 8.95 -32.20
N VAL A 281 -14.43 8.23 -31.44
CA VAL A 281 -13.99 7.57 -30.20
C VAL A 281 -12.91 6.52 -30.50
N LYS A 282 -13.06 5.76 -31.58
CA LYS A 282 -12.06 4.80 -32.03
C LYS A 282 -10.77 5.49 -32.46
N GLU A 283 -10.85 6.59 -33.20
CA GLU A 283 -9.69 7.41 -33.58
C GLU A 283 -8.96 7.95 -32.33
N TYR A 284 -9.69 8.52 -31.38
CA TYR A 284 -9.11 9.03 -30.13
C TYR A 284 -8.40 7.93 -29.33
N ARG A 285 -8.99 6.72 -29.25
CA ARG A 285 -8.33 5.56 -28.60
C ARG A 285 -7.01 5.18 -29.29
N LEU A 286 -6.95 5.21 -30.62
CA LEU A 286 -5.73 4.95 -31.37
C LEU A 286 -4.67 6.03 -31.12
N LEU A 287 -5.06 7.31 -31.14
CA LEU A 287 -4.16 8.41 -30.79
C LEU A 287 -3.58 8.28 -29.38
N LEU A 288 -4.41 7.93 -28.39
CA LEU A 288 -3.96 7.69 -27.02
C LEU A 288 -3.01 6.49 -26.95
N ARG A 289 -3.24 5.42 -27.70
CA ARG A 289 -2.33 4.26 -27.75
C ARG A 289 -0.97 4.70 -28.30
N ASP A 290 -0.95 5.34 -29.47
CA ASP A 290 0.28 5.70 -30.16
C ASP A 290 1.09 6.74 -29.35
N ALA A 291 0.41 7.68 -28.68
CA ALA A 291 1.06 8.63 -27.78
C ALA A 291 1.66 7.96 -26.53
N ARG A 292 1.00 6.94 -25.96
CA ARG A 292 1.56 6.15 -24.83
C ARG A 292 2.82 5.42 -25.25
N GLU A 293 2.77 4.74 -26.40
CA GLU A 293 3.91 4.00 -26.94
C GLU A 293 5.11 4.93 -27.22
N TYR A 294 4.84 6.12 -27.77
CA TYR A 294 5.87 7.14 -27.97
C TYR A 294 6.53 7.52 -26.64
N GLU A 295 5.77 7.92 -25.62
CA GLU A 295 6.37 8.30 -24.33
C GLU A 295 7.13 7.14 -23.69
N PHE A 296 6.62 5.90 -23.74
CA PHE A 296 7.34 4.76 -23.18
C PHE A 296 8.72 4.54 -23.81
N LYS A 297 8.86 4.79 -25.13
CA LYS A 297 10.14 4.66 -25.83
C LYS A 297 11.12 5.80 -25.52
N GLN A 298 10.64 6.96 -25.06
CA GLN A 298 11.49 8.13 -24.76
C GLN A 298 12.11 8.12 -23.35
N HIS A 299 11.68 7.23 -22.45
CA HIS A 299 12.09 7.27 -21.05
C HIS A 299 12.96 6.06 -20.67
N ASP A 300 13.84 6.24 -19.68
CA ASP A 300 14.77 5.22 -19.21
C ASP A 300 14.29 4.58 -17.90
N VAL A 301 13.46 5.29 -17.14
CA VAL A 301 12.89 4.83 -15.86
C VAL A 301 11.37 4.95 -15.90
N ILE A 302 10.67 3.86 -15.59
CA ILE A 302 9.21 3.83 -15.49
C ILE A 302 8.78 3.56 -14.06
N LEU A 303 7.94 4.44 -13.53
CA LEU A 303 7.42 4.41 -12.16
C LEU A 303 5.92 4.10 -12.21
N CYS A 304 5.48 2.96 -11.67
CA CYS A 304 4.07 2.58 -11.70
C CYS A 304 3.69 1.67 -10.53
N THR A 305 2.41 1.40 -10.30
CA THR A 305 2.06 0.36 -9.32
C THR A 305 2.30 -1.03 -9.90
N CYS A 306 2.49 -2.06 -9.05
CA CYS A 306 2.70 -3.44 -9.53
C CYS A 306 1.58 -3.91 -10.46
N THR A 307 0.34 -3.45 -10.23
CA THR A 307 -0.77 -3.75 -11.13
C THR A 307 -0.64 -3.02 -12.47
N GLN A 308 -0.17 -1.77 -12.51
CA GLN A 308 -0.04 -1.02 -13.76
C GLN A 308 1.10 -1.50 -14.66
N SER A 309 2.07 -2.25 -14.13
CA SER A 309 3.20 -2.77 -14.91
C SER A 309 2.80 -3.76 -16.00
N SER A 310 1.62 -4.38 -15.90
CA SER A 310 1.08 -5.30 -16.92
C SER A 310 0.06 -4.65 -17.85
N THR A 311 0.07 -3.33 -17.98
CA THR A 311 -0.80 -2.65 -18.95
C THR A 311 -0.33 -3.00 -20.37
N PRO A 312 -1.23 -3.36 -21.30
CA PRO A 312 -0.82 -3.84 -22.63
C PRO A 312 0.15 -2.89 -23.35
N SER A 313 -0.15 -1.60 -23.39
CA SER A 313 0.72 -0.59 -24.03
C SER A 313 2.13 -0.54 -23.45
N LEU A 314 2.28 -0.83 -22.15
CA LEU A 314 3.58 -0.91 -21.49
C LEU A 314 4.31 -2.20 -21.89
N ILE A 315 3.66 -3.36 -21.75
CA ILE A 315 4.23 -4.68 -22.09
C ILE A 315 4.73 -4.72 -23.54
N PHE A 316 3.99 -4.11 -24.47
CA PHE A 316 4.38 -4.11 -25.89
C PHE A 316 5.50 -3.11 -26.21
N SER A 317 5.65 -2.04 -25.42
CA SER A 317 6.62 -0.96 -25.73
C SER A 317 7.98 -1.13 -25.06
N VAL A 318 8.02 -1.75 -23.87
CA VAL A 318 9.23 -1.76 -23.03
C VAL A 318 9.58 -3.15 -22.52
N SER A 319 10.86 -3.36 -22.23
CA SER A 319 11.37 -4.55 -21.56
C SER A 319 12.19 -4.11 -20.34
N ALA A 320 11.73 -4.46 -19.14
CA ALA A 320 12.44 -4.09 -17.91
C ALA A 320 13.70 -4.94 -17.73
N ARG A 321 14.88 -4.29 -17.74
CA ARG A 321 16.16 -4.95 -17.45
C ARG A 321 16.38 -5.12 -15.95
N GLN A 322 16.01 -4.11 -15.16
CA GLN A 322 15.99 -4.17 -13.71
C GLN A 322 14.58 -3.86 -13.19
N ILE A 323 14.16 -4.58 -12.16
CA ILE A 323 12.87 -4.38 -11.50
C ILE A 323 13.09 -4.16 -10.01
N LEU A 324 12.58 -3.04 -9.50
CA LEU A 324 12.54 -2.72 -8.09
C LEU A 324 11.09 -2.72 -7.62
N ILE A 325 10.79 -3.38 -6.50
CA ILE A 325 9.46 -3.33 -5.88
C ILE A 325 9.61 -2.78 -4.48
N ASP A 326 9.14 -1.55 -4.27
CA ASP A 326 9.10 -0.88 -2.98
C ASP A 326 7.84 -1.23 -2.20
N GLU A 327 7.94 -1.22 -0.87
CA GLU A 327 6.91 -1.70 0.05
C GLU A 327 6.37 -3.10 -0.34
N CYS A 328 7.23 -3.97 -0.87
CA CYS A 328 6.86 -5.29 -1.40
C CYS A 328 6.17 -6.19 -0.35
N ALA A 329 6.47 -5.97 0.93
CA ALA A 329 5.82 -6.69 2.03
C ALA A 329 4.32 -6.42 2.16
N MET A 330 3.80 -5.31 1.61
CA MET A 330 2.37 -5.01 1.56
C MET A 330 1.65 -5.65 0.36
N ALA A 331 2.39 -6.16 -0.63
CA ALA A 331 1.82 -6.77 -1.82
C ALA A 331 1.56 -8.27 -1.59
N THR A 332 0.37 -8.76 -1.95
CA THR A 332 0.14 -10.22 -2.03
C THR A 332 1.15 -10.80 -3.02
N GLU A 333 1.61 -12.02 -2.81
CA GLU A 333 2.57 -12.64 -3.73
C GLU A 333 2.16 -12.59 -5.22
N PRO A 334 0.91 -12.93 -5.62
CA PRO A 334 0.47 -12.78 -7.01
C PRO A 334 0.58 -11.35 -7.55
N GLN A 335 0.45 -10.33 -6.69
CA GLN A 335 0.58 -8.93 -7.08
C GLN A 335 2.05 -8.54 -7.29
N ALA A 336 2.96 -9.03 -6.45
CA ALA A 336 4.40 -8.81 -6.61
C ALA A 336 4.94 -9.50 -7.87
N LEU A 337 4.34 -10.62 -8.30
CA LEU A 337 4.71 -11.33 -9.52
C LEU A 337 4.31 -10.62 -10.82
N ILE A 338 3.34 -9.70 -10.79
CA ILE A 338 2.87 -8.98 -11.99
C ILE A 338 4.03 -8.31 -12.76
N PRO A 339 4.85 -7.41 -12.17
CA PRO A 339 5.96 -6.81 -12.90
C PRO A 339 7.02 -7.82 -13.35
N LEU A 340 7.18 -8.95 -12.65
CA LEU A 340 8.20 -9.95 -12.94
C LEU A 340 7.83 -10.79 -14.17
N VAL A 341 6.61 -11.34 -14.20
CA VAL A 341 6.18 -12.34 -15.20
C VAL A 341 6.12 -11.76 -16.62
N PHE A 342 5.73 -10.50 -16.77
CA PHE A 342 5.60 -9.85 -18.08
C PHE A 342 6.90 -9.22 -18.60
N ASN A 343 8.04 -9.47 -17.93
CA ASN A 343 9.34 -8.91 -18.29
C ASN A 343 10.44 -9.98 -18.26
N LYS A 344 11.63 -9.63 -18.76
CA LYS A 344 12.83 -10.48 -18.73
C LYS A 344 13.96 -9.79 -17.94
N PRO A 345 13.81 -9.64 -16.61
CA PRO A 345 14.78 -8.91 -15.80
C PRO A 345 16.09 -9.69 -15.66
N GLU A 346 17.20 -8.95 -15.64
CA GLU A 346 18.50 -9.44 -15.21
C GLU A 346 18.66 -9.33 -13.69
N GLN A 347 18.06 -8.29 -13.09
CA GLN A 347 18.15 -8.03 -11.65
C GLN A 347 16.80 -7.62 -11.07
N ILE A 348 16.46 -8.19 -9.92
CA ILE A 348 15.24 -7.92 -9.16
C ILE A 348 15.62 -7.53 -7.74
N VAL A 349 15.08 -6.40 -7.26
CA VAL A 349 15.27 -5.93 -5.89
C VAL A 349 13.91 -5.78 -5.22
N LEU A 350 13.68 -6.51 -4.13
CA LEU A 350 12.49 -6.35 -3.30
C LEU A 350 12.85 -5.51 -2.08
N ILE A 351 12.20 -4.37 -1.91
CA ILE A 351 12.39 -3.47 -0.77
C ILE A 351 11.10 -3.49 0.04
N GLY A 352 11.19 -3.69 1.35
CA GLY A 352 10.00 -3.74 2.19
C GLY A 352 10.31 -4.02 3.65
N ASP A 353 9.26 -4.23 4.44
CA ASP A 353 9.38 -4.62 5.84
C ASP A 353 8.21 -5.51 6.26
N HIS A 354 8.49 -6.81 6.42
CA HIS A 354 7.50 -7.81 6.84
C HIS A 354 7.02 -7.64 8.29
N LYS A 355 7.68 -6.78 9.09
CA LYS A 355 7.24 -6.38 10.44
C LYS A 355 6.28 -5.18 10.43
N GLN A 356 6.03 -4.55 9.27
CA GLN A 356 5.00 -3.53 9.05
C GLN A 356 3.76 -4.13 8.36
N LEU A 357 2.89 -3.33 7.75
CA LEU A 357 1.61 -3.84 7.23
C LEU A 357 1.81 -4.96 6.20
N ARG A 358 1.07 -6.05 6.44
CA ARG A 358 0.89 -7.16 5.50
C ARG A 358 -0.15 -6.83 4.43
N PRO A 359 -0.24 -7.63 3.36
CA PRO A 359 -1.29 -7.51 2.36
C PRO A 359 -2.69 -7.64 2.97
N VAL A 360 -3.61 -6.75 2.56
CA VAL A 360 -5.00 -6.77 3.05
C VAL A 360 -5.79 -7.81 2.27
N VAL A 361 -6.07 -8.95 2.91
CA VAL A 361 -6.90 -10.03 2.35
C VAL A 361 -8.25 -10.05 3.07
N LYS A 362 -9.33 -9.77 2.34
CA LYS A 362 -10.70 -9.71 2.91
C LYS A 362 -11.27 -11.09 3.22
N ASN A 363 -10.94 -12.08 2.39
CA ASN A 363 -11.48 -13.44 2.52
C ASN A 363 -10.63 -14.23 3.53
N GLN A 364 -11.26 -14.64 4.65
CA GLN A 364 -10.55 -15.35 5.72
C GLN A 364 -10.02 -16.73 5.29
N SER A 365 -10.72 -17.44 4.40
CA SER A 365 -10.25 -18.72 3.87
C SER A 365 -8.97 -18.53 3.04
N ALA A 366 -8.91 -17.50 2.19
CA ALA A 366 -7.70 -17.16 1.45
C ALA A 366 -6.54 -16.77 2.37
N THR A 367 -6.83 -16.03 3.46
CA THR A 367 -5.83 -15.71 4.49
C THR A 367 -5.27 -16.98 5.14
N LYS A 368 -6.14 -17.93 5.53
CA LYS A 368 -5.73 -19.23 6.11
C LYS A 368 -4.89 -20.08 5.15
N LEU A 369 -5.14 -19.96 3.85
CA LEU A 369 -4.36 -20.61 2.79
C LEU A 369 -3.04 -19.89 2.47
N GLY A 370 -2.71 -18.78 3.15
CA GLY A 370 -1.42 -18.11 3.02
C GLY A 370 -1.42 -16.87 2.12
N MET A 371 -2.55 -16.41 1.57
CA MET A 371 -2.60 -15.23 0.69
C MET A 371 -2.12 -13.92 1.36
N SER A 372 -2.09 -13.90 2.70
CA SER A 372 -1.58 -12.79 3.51
C SER A 372 -0.07 -12.80 3.71
N GLU A 373 0.62 -13.86 3.32
CA GLU A 373 2.09 -13.89 3.28
C GLU A 373 2.55 -13.27 1.96
N SER A 374 3.40 -12.25 2.05
CA SER A 374 3.96 -11.61 0.87
C SER A 374 5.14 -12.41 0.30
N LEU A 375 5.46 -12.19 -0.98
CA LEU A 375 6.68 -12.74 -1.58
C LEU A 375 7.93 -12.36 -0.78
N PHE A 376 7.96 -11.12 -0.25
CA PHE A 376 9.05 -10.64 0.60
C PHE A 376 9.15 -11.46 1.88
N GLU A 377 8.03 -11.64 2.59
CA GLU A 377 7.97 -12.38 3.86
C GLU A 377 8.34 -13.85 3.69
N ARG A 378 7.84 -14.51 2.63
CA ARG A 378 8.19 -15.90 2.30
C ARG A 378 9.69 -16.08 2.11
N TYR A 379 10.36 -15.16 1.40
CA TYR A 379 11.81 -15.24 1.21
C TYR A 379 12.60 -14.93 2.46
N TYR A 380 12.16 -13.91 3.22
CA TYR A 380 12.81 -13.50 4.46
C TYR A 380 12.78 -14.62 5.52
N THR A 381 11.63 -15.31 5.66
CA THR A 381 11.40 -16.25 6.77
C THR A 381 11.68 -17.71 6.41
N LYS A 382 11.38 -18.16 5.18
CA LYS A 382 11.33 -19.60 4.85
C LYS A 382 12.45 -20.09 3.93
N LEU A 383 13.04 -19.21 3.12
CA LEU A 383 13.94 -19.63 2.04
C LEU A 383 15.39 -19.20 2.25
N HIS A 384 15.64 -17.90 2.47
CA HIS A 384 17.00 -17.37 2.40
C HIS A 384 17.21 -16.13 3.27
N GLU A 385 17.25 -16.30 4.60
CA GLU A 385 17.58 -15.20 5.54
C GLU A 385 18.92 -14.52 5.15
N ASN A 386 19.92 -15.30 4.72
CA ASN A 386 21.24 -14.82 4.29
C ASN A 386 21.25 -13.93 3.02
N ARG A 387 20.11 -13.76 2.33
CA ARG A 387 20.00 -12.85 1.17
C ARG A 387 19.39 -11.49 1.52
N ALA A 388 18.80 -11.36 2.71
CA ALA A 388 18.21 -10.11 3.14
C ALA A 388 19.28 -9.18 3.74
N VAL A 389 19.33 -7.95 3.26
CA VAL A 389 20.13 -6.88 3.88
C VAL A 389 19.19 -5.97 4.65
N MET A 390 19.38 -5.86 5.95
CA MET A 390 18.60 -4.96 6.80
C MET A 390 19.28 -3.58 6.86
N LEU A 391 18.49 -2.53 6.65
CA LEU A 391 18.89 -1.16 6.98
C LEU A 391 18.75 -0.98 8.49
N ASP A 392 19.86 -0.71 9.17
CA ASP A 392 19.94 -0.84 10.63
C ASP A 392 19.81 0.49 11.39
N THR A 393 19.82 1.63 10.71
CA THR A 393 19.85 2.95 11.35
C THR A 393 18.66 3.80 10.91
N GLN A 394 17.84 4.26 11.86
CA GLN A 394 16.66 5.10 11.63
C GLN A 394 16.93 6.58 11.91
N TYR A 395 16.32 7.44 11.09
CA TYR A 395 16.49 8.90 11.10
C TYR A 395 15.18 9.67 11.35
N ARG A 396 14.18 9.00 11.91
CA ARG A 396 12.84 9.56 12.12
C ARG A 396 12.54 9.87 13.57
N MET A 397 12.66 8.87 14.44
CA MET A 397 12.03 8.85 15.76
C MET A 397 13.06 9.20 16.83
N HIS A 398 12.61 9.83 17.90
CA HIS A 398 13.37 9.94 19.14
C HIS A 398 13.77 8.55 19.65
N GLU A 399 14.94 8.44 20.28
CA GLU A 399 15.51 7.15 20.72
C GLU A 399 14.57 6.33 21.60
N ASP A 400 13.94 6.96 22.61
CA ASP A 400 12.94 6.31 23.47
C ASP A 400 11.71 5.77 22.74
N ILE A 401 11.29 6.41 21.63
CA ILE A 401 10.20 5.88 20.78
C ILE A 401 10.70 4.65 20.02
N CYS A 402 11.95 4.67 19.54
CA CYS A 402 12.55 3.58 18.79
C CYS A 402 12.91 2.36 19.65
N LYS A 403 13.11 2.54 20.96
CA LYS A 403 13.60 1.50 21.86
C LYS A 403 12.70 0.26 21.91
N PHE A 404 11.40 0.43 22.12
CA PHE A 404 10.47 -0.71 22.12
C PHE A 404 10.34 -1.37 20.74
N PRO A 405 10.09 -0.64 19.63
CA PRO A 405 10.03 -1.26 18.31
C PRO A 405 11.29 -2.05 17.94
N SER A 406 12.48 -1.52 18.27
CA SER A 406 13.76 -2.19 18.02
C SER A 406 13.84 -3.53 18.75
N GLU A 407 13.49 -3.54 20.04
CA GLU A 407 13.49 -4.73 20.89
C GLU A 407 12.47 -5.78 20.43
N GLU A 408 11.21 -5.37 20.23
CA GLU A 408 10.08 -6.28 19.97
C GLU A 408 10.06 -6.81 18.53
N PHE A 409 10.39 -5.97 17.53
CA PHE A 409 10.18 -6.33 16.12
C PHE A 409 11.48 -6.59 15.36
N TYR A 410 12.62 -6.11 15.85
CA TYR A 410 13.88 -6.07 15.08
C TYR A 410 15.10 -6.59 15.86
N ASP A 411 14.91 -7.41 16.89
CA ASP A 411 15.98 -8.05 17.68
C ASP A 411 17.04 -7.07 18.23
N ASN A 412 16.64 -5.85 18.61
CA ASN A 412 17.54 -4.76 19.01
C ASN A 412 18.56 -4.31 17.94
N LYS A 413 18.37 -4.68 16.67
CA LYS A 413 19.28 -4.30 15.57
C LYS A 413 19.02 -2.89 15.04
N LEU A 414 17.86 -2.30 15.32
CA LEU A 414 17.49 -0.96 14.85
C LEU A 414 18.06 0.13 15.78
N LYS A 415 18.97 0.93 15.24
CA LYS A 415 19.71 2.02 15.91
C LYS A 415 19.12 3.38 15.55
N THR A 416 19.31 4.37 16.42
CA THR A 416 18.88 5.76 16.19
C THR A 416 20.06 6.59 15.70
N GLY A 417 19.94 7.17 14.50
CA GLY A 417 20.95 8.04 13.87
C GLY A 417 20.54 9.51 13.79
N VAL A 418 19.49 9.91 14.52
CA VAL A 418 18.99 11.29 14.58
C VAL A 418 18.82 11.71 16.04
N GLU A 419 19.12 12.96 16.35
CA GLU A 419 18.78 13.58 17.62
C GLU A 419 17.49 14.40 17.42
N GLN A 420 16.42 14.03 18.13
CA GLN A 420 15.14 14.72 18.07
C GLN A 420 14.98 15.69 19.24
N PRO A 421 14.26 16.81 19.07
CA PRO A 421 13.92 17.71 20.17
C PRO A 421 13.22 16.98 21.32
N CYS A 422 13.37 17.50 22.54
CA CYS A 422 12.63 17.00 23.69
C CYS A 422 11.12 17.15 23.46
N SER A 423 10.39 16.06 23.71
CA SER A 423 8.93 16.07 23.62
C SER A 423 8.29 17.06 24.58
N VAL A 424 7.16 17.62 24.17
CA VAL A 424 6.31 18.46 25.05
C VAL A 424 5.28 17.65 25.85
N LEU A 425 5.12 16.35 25.58
CA LEU A 425 4.23 15.48 26.34
C LEU A 425 4.73 15.34 27.78
N HIS A 426 3.81 15.40 28.74
CA HIS A 426 4.16 15.59 30.14
C HIS A 426 3.28 14.76 31.08
N VAL A 427 3.93 13.96 31.92
CA VAL A 427 3.32 13.08 32.93
C VAL A 427 4.07 13.24 34.24
N SER A 428 3.37 13.46 35.35
CA SER A 428 3.95 13.51 36.70
C SER A 428 5.22 14.37 36.82
N ASN A 429 5.18 15.60 36.31
CA ASN A 429 6.30 16.56 36.29
C ASN A 429 7.53 16.16 35.45
N ARG A 430 7.36 15.23 34.50
CA ARG A 430 8.42 14.79 33.57
C ARG A 430 7.95 14.90 32.13
N THR A 431 8.79 15.49 31.28
CA THR A 431 8.61 15.44 29.83
C THR A 431 9.10 14.11 29.29
N MET A 432 8.29 13.47 28.46
CA MET A 432 8.64 12.16 27.91
C MET A 432 8.11 12.01 26.47
N PRO A 433 8.87 11.37 25.57
CA PRO A 433 8.48 11.20 24.18
C PRO A 433 7.45 10.10 23.97
N VAL A 434 7.17 9.29 24.99
CA VAL A 434 6.15 8.23 24.95
C VAL A 434 5.24 8.32 26.16
N VAL A 435 3.93 8.22 25.94
CA VAL A 435 2.91 8.21 27.00
C VAL A 435 1.79 7.22 26.64
N PHE A 436 1.31 6.47 27.63
CA PHE A 436 0.07 5.73 27.57
C PHE A 436 -0.93 6.30 28.59
N GLY A 437 -2.06 6.80 28.11
CA GLY A 437 -3.19 7.29 28.90
C GLY A 437 -4.28 6.23 29.03
N HIS A 438 -4.44 5.67 30.22
CA HIS A 438 -5.50 4.72 30.54
C HIS A 438 -6.86 5.42 30.58
N VAL A 439 -7.83 4.85 29.87
CA VAL A 439 -9.25 5.22 30.00
C VAL A 439 -10.15 4.01 29.81
N GLU A 440 -11.12 3.83 30.71
CA GLU A 440 -12.20 2.86 30.57
C GLU A 440 -13.39 3.51 29.85
N GLY A 441 -13.42 3.34 28.53
CA GLY A 441 -14.51 3.79 27.66
C GLY A 441 -15.54 2.70 27.35
N GLU A 442 -16.46 3.03 26.45
CA GLU A 442 -17.45 2.11 25.91
C GLU A 442 -17.27 2.00 24.39
N THR A 443 -17.22 0.77 23.90
CA THR A 443 -17.06 0.48 22.48
C THR A 443 -18.42 0.37 21.78
N VAL A 444 -18.78 1.36 20.98
CA VAL A 444 -20.03 1.38 20.21
C VAL A 444 -19.78 0.88 18.79
N ARG A 445 -20.62 -0.02 18.28
CA ARG A 445 -20.57 -0.53 16.90
C ARG A 445 -21.57 0.20 16.01
N LEU A 446 -21.15 0.60 14.81
CA LEU A 446 -22.09 1.09 13.80
C LEU A 446 -22.92 -0.06 13.24
N VAL A 447 -24.25 0.08 13.35
CA VAL A 447 -25.24 -0.92 12.90
C VAL A 447 -25.53 -0.81 11.39
N VAL A 448 -25.24 0.34 10.77
CA VAL A 448 -25.57 0.62 9.35
C VAL A 448 -24.34 1.05 8.56
N ASN A 449 -24.25 0.59 7.31
CA ASN A 449 -23.30 1.11 6.31
C ASN A 449 -23.66 2.58 6.03
N THR A 450 -22.79 3.51 6.41
CA THR A 450 -22.97 4.93 6.09
C THR A 450 -21.83 5.40 5.20
N ALA A 451 -21.98 6.57 4.56
CA ALA A 451 -20.85 7.23 3.88
C ALA A 451 -19.64 7.46 4.82
N LYS A 452 -19.84 7.40 6.15
CA LYS A 452 -18.85 7.62 7.20
C LYS A 452 -18.15 6.33 7.68
N GLY A 453 -18.66 5.14 7.34
CA GLY A 453 -18.07 3.87 7.76
C GLY A 453 -18.80 2.64 7.25
N ASN A 454 -18.07 1.53 7.06
CA ASN A 454 -18.66 0.24 6.76
C ASN A 454 -19.36 -0.35 8.00
N THR A 455 -20.29 -1.27 7.79
CA THR A 455 -20.88 -2.14 8.82
C THR A 455 -19.77 -2.73 9.69
N ASN A 456 -19.99 -2.75 11.01
CA ASN A 456 -19.03 -3.19 12.05
C ASN A 456 -17.85 -2.26 12.39
N SER A 457 -17.78 -1.04 11.86
CA SER A 457 -16.81 -0.06 12.38
C SER A 457 -17.14 0.32 13.83
N LYS A 458 -16.12 0.52 14.67
CA LYS A 458 -16.26 0.82 16.11
C LYS A 458 -15.89 2.29 16.43
N ALA A 459 -16.47 2.84 17.49
CA ALA A 459 -16.15 4.16 18.03
C ALA A 459 -16.20 4.14 19.57
N ASN A 460 -15.50 5.09 20.20
CA ASN A 460 -15.42 5.25 21.65
C ASN A 460 -15.30 6.75 21.98
N ARG A 461 -16.39 7.29 22.56
CA ARG A 461 -16.53 8.73 22.84
C ARG A 461 -15.58 9.22 23.93
N LYS A 462 -15.34 8.43 24.98
CA LYS A 462 -14.41 8.84 26.04
C LYS A 462 -12.99 8.99 25.49
N GLU A 463 -12.53 8.01 24.71
CA GLU A 463 -11.22 8.12 24.04
C GLU A 463 -11.16 9.32 23.10
N ARG A 464 -12.22 9.56 22.29
CA ARG A 464 -12.33 10.73 21.40
C ARG A 464 -12.11 12.02 22.18
N ASP A 465 -12.76 12.20 23.32
CA ASP A 465 -12.68 13.42 24.11
C ASP A 465 -11.27 13.65 24.68
N HIS A 466 -10.57 12.58 25.12
CA HIS A 466 -9.18 12.70 25.56
C HIS A 466 -8.22 13.03 24.40
N VAL A 467 -8.34 12.35 23.25
CA VAL A 467 -7.42 12.62 22.13
C VAL A 467 -7.60 14.03 21.56
N THR A 468 -8.83 14.55 21.51
CA THR A 468 -9.08 15.95 21.06
C THR A 468 -8.59 16.96 22.09
N LYS A 469 -8.77 16.69 23.40
CA LYS A 469 -8.20 17.51 24.48
C LYS A 469 -6.68 17.59 24.40
N ILE A 470 -5.98 16.47 24.21
CA ILE A 470 -4.51 16.45 24.08
C ILE A 470 -4.07 17.19 22.82
N ALA A 471 -4.74 16.98 21.69
CA ALA A 471 -4.47 17.70 20.45
C ALA A 471 -4.64 19.22 20.61
N LYS A 472 -5.69 19.64 21.33
CA LYS A 472 -5.92 21.05 21.68
C LYS A 472 -4.78 21.61 22.53
N MET A 473 -4.32 20.86 23.53
CA MET A 473 -3.20 21.27 24.39
C MET A 473 -1.88 21.41 23.63
N LEU A 474 -1.58 20.51 22.68
CA LEU A 474 -0.41 20.62 21.80
C LEU A 474 -0.43 21.91 20.98
N VAL A 475 -1.58 22.27 20.41
CA VAL A 475 -1.74 23.49 19.61
C VAL A 475 -1.72 24.75 20.47
N GLU A 476 -2.49 24.78 21.55
CA GLU A 476 -2.71 26.01 22.31
C GLU A 476 -1.58 26.33 23.30
N ARG A 477 -1.06 25.32 24.01
CA ARG A 477 -0.05 25.49 25.07
C ARG A 477 1.38 25.32 24.57
N ALA A 478 1.63 24.33 23.73
CA ALA A 478 2.96 24.08 23.17
C ALA A 478 3.18 24.76 21.81
N LYS A 479 2.16 25.39 21.23
CA LYS A 479 2.23 26.09 19.93
C LYS A 479 2.73 25.20 18.79
N VAL A 480 2.42 23.90 18.85
CA VAL A 480 2.74 22.95 17.78
C VAL A 480 1.83 23.24 16.58
N ASP A 481 2.43 23.35 15.39
CA ASP A 481 1.67 23.50 14.14
C ASP A 481 0.73 22.31 13.94
N LYS A 482 -0.53 22.59 13.59
CA LYS A 482 -1.57 21.59 13.34
C LYS A 482 -1.12 20.52 12.32
N LYS A 483 -0.30 20.89 11.33
CA LYS A 483 0.23 19.95 10.31
C LYS A 483 1.19 18.90 10.88
N ASN A 484 1.82 19.20 12.01
CA ASN A 484 2.79 18.35 12.69
C ASN A 484 2.13 17.37 13.69
N ILE A 485 0.79 17.40 13.80
CA ILE A 485 0.00 16.55 14.68
C ILE A 485 -0.87 15.61 13.83
N VAL A 486 -0.90 14.34 14.19
CA VAL A 486 -1.85 13.37 13.65
C VAL A 486 -2.56 12.61 14.75
N ILE A 487 -3.84 12.32 14.55
CA ILE A 487 -4.60 11.38 15.36
C ILE A 487 -4.87 10.12 14.54
N LEU A 488 -4.39 8.98 15.03
CA LEU A 488 -4.54 7.67 14.43
C LEU A 488 -5.59 6.85 15.17
N SER A 489 -6.40 6.12 14.41
CA SER A 489 -7.32 5.14 14.99
C SER A 489 -7.48 3.94 14.06
N PRO A 490 -7.69 2.71 14.59
CA PRO A 490 -7.94 1.53 13.77
C PRO A 490 -9.26 1.60 12.98
N TYR A 491 -10.25 2.38 13.44
CA TYR A 491 -11.62 2.35 12.90
C TYR A 491 -12.02 3.66 12.21
N ASN A 492 -12.65 3.57 11.02
CA ASN A 492 -13.11 4.75 10.27
C ASN A 492 -14.20 5.54 11.01
N ALA A 493 -15.07 4.87 11.77
CA ALA A 493 -16.10 5.54 12.59
C ALA A 493 -15.47 6.46 13.64
N GLN A 494 -14.47 5.97 14.39
CA GLN A 494 -13.72 6.80 15.33
C GLN A 494 -13.00 7.96 14.62
N VAL A 495 -12.39 7.71 13.45
CA VAL A 495 -11.77 8.77 12.64
C VAL A 495 -12.79 9.86 12.30
N SER A 496 -14.00 9.50 11.87
CA SER A 496 -15.06 10.46 11.55
C SER A 496 -15.50 11.25 12.78
N GLU A 497 -15.73 10.58 13.92
CA GLU A 497 -16.15 11.26 15.15
C GLU A 497 -15.08 12.23 15.67
N ILE A 498 -13.81 11.84 15.66
CA ILE A 498 -12.70 12.73 16.05
C ILE A 498 -12.61 13.93 15.10
N GLN A 499 -12.76 13.72 13.79
CA GLN A 499 -12.74 14.82 12.82
C GLN A 499 -13.86 15.81 13.07
N GLU A 500 -15.09 15.34 13.31
CA GLU A 500 -16.23 16.22 13.61
C GLU A 500 -16.00 17.01 14.90
N GLU A 501 -15.43 16.38 15.93
CA GLU A 501 -15.17 17.04 17.20
C GLU A 501 -14.06 18.10 17.10
N LEU A 502 -12.96 17.81 16.39
CA LEU A 502 -11.92 18.80 16.10
C LEU A 502 -12.45 19.98 15.28
N GLN A 503 -13.43 19.75 14.40
CA GLN A 503 -14.08 20.82 13.64
C GLN A 503 -14.86 21.77 14.56
N LYS A 504 -15.59 21.24 15.55
CA LYS A 504 -16.30 22.05 16.57
C LYS A 504 -15.33 22.86 17.44
N MET A 505 -14.15 22.29 17.73
CA MET A 505 -13.09 22.95 18.51
C MET A 505 -12.25 23.96 17.69
N ASN A 506 -12.60 24.27 16.44
CA ASN A 506 -11.80 25.14 15.54
C ASN A 506 -10.36 24.66 15.27
N LEU A 507 -10.13 23.35 15.40
CA LEU A 507 -8.86 22.68 15.14
C LEU A 507 -8.82 22.03 13.74
N LYS A 508 -9.60 22.58 12.79
CA LYS A 508 -9.49 22.26 11.36
C LYS A 508 -8.03 22.47 10.93
N GLY A 509 -7.38 21.40 10.46
CA GLY A 509 -5.96 21.37 10.08
C GLY A 509 -5.17 20.19 10.68
N ILE A 510 -5.61 19.62 11.80
CA ILE A 510 -5.01 18.40 12.35
C ILE A 510 -5.44 17.21 11.50
N THR A 511 -4.48 16.37 11.11
CA THR A 511 -4.77 15.18 10.29
C THR A 511 -5.36 14.08 11.19
N VAL A 512 -6.47 13.48 10.77
CA VAL A 512 -7.04 12.29 11.44
C VAL A 512 -7.24 11.20 10.41
N THR A 513 -6.67 10.03 10.63
CA THR A 513 -6.68 8.94 9.64
C THR A 513 -6.54 7.57 10.28
N THR A 514 -6.74 6.51 9.48
CA THR A 514 -6.51 5.14 9.97
C THR A 514 -5.04 4.80 10.02
N ILE A 515 -4.65 3.87 10.90
CA ILE A 515 -3.28 3.34 10.98
C ILE A 515 -2.82 2.85 9.60
N THR A 516 -3.68 2.11 8.89
CA THR A 516 -3.41 1.59 7.54
C THR A 516 -3.10 2.68 6.52
N LYS A 517 -3.81 3.82 6.55
CA LYS A 517 -3.59 4.95 5.63
C LYS A 517 -2.38 5.80 6.02
N SER A 518 -1.88 5.66 7.24
CA SER A 518 -0.74 6.43 7.75
C SER A 518 0.62 5.93 7.25
N GLN A 519 0.67 4.72 6.66
CA GLN A 519 1.93 4.15 6.19
C GLN A 519 2.65 5.05 5.18
N GLY A 520 3.97 5.15 5.32
CA GLY A 520 4.80 6.07 4.53
C GLY A 520 4.73 7.55 4.93
N SER A 521 3.85 7.94 5.87
CA SER A 521 3.86 9.30 6.46
C SER A 521 4.50 9.30 7.84
N GLU A 522 4.79 10.50 8.34
CA GLU A 522 5.41 10.79 9.62
C GLU A 522 5.00 12.18 10.12
N TRP A 523 4.95 12.36 11.44
CA TRP A 523 4.53 13.60 12.11
C TRP A 523 5.35 13.82 13.37
N CYS A 524 5.51 15.07 13.82
CA CYS A 524 6.18 15.35 15.09
C CYS A 524 5.45 14.66 16.25
N TYR A 525 4.13 14.82 16.31
CA TYR A 525 3.28 14.25 17.35
C TYR A 525 2.23 13.31 16.78
N VAL A 526 2.13 12.12 17.36
CA VAL A 526 1.13 11.11 17.02
C VAL A 526 0.31 10.79 18.26
N ILE A 527 -1.00 10.90 18.14
CA ILE A 527 -1.95 10.47 19.16
C ILE A 527 -2.69 9.24 18.62
N VAL A 528 -2.69 8.13 19.34
CA VAL A 528 -3.37 6.88 18.94
C VAL A 528 -4.58 6.65 19.85
N SER A 529 -5.78 6.52 19.27
CA SER A 529 -6.97 6.00 19.96
C SER A 529 -7.16 4.54 19.61
N THR A 530 -7.13 3.65 20.60
CA THR A 530 -7.26 2.19 20.42
C THR A 530 -8.71 1.74 20.23
N VAL A 531 -9.69 2.54 20.68
CA VAL A 531 -11.15 2.39 20.59
C VAL A 531 -11.72 1.25 21.43
N VAL A 532 -11.04 0.11 21.46
CA VAL A 532 -11.52 -1.10 22.13
C VAL A 532 -11.43 -0.95 23.64
N SER A 533 -12.57 -1.17 24.29
CA SER A 533 -12.70 -1.11 25.75
C SER A 533 -13.81 -2.07 26.21
N LEU A 534 -13.57 -2.72 27.34
CA LEU A 534 -14.52 -3.54 28.10
C LEU A 534 -14.40 -3.20 29.58
N PRO A 535 -15.50 -3.26 30.34
CA PRO A 535 -15.43 -3.23 31.81
C PRO A 535 -14.53 -4.35 32.35
N ASN A 536 -13.77 -4.10 33.40
CA ASN A 536 -12.82 -5.09 33.94
C ASN A 536 -13.46 -6.43 34.33
N LYS A 537 -14.72 -6.42 34.78
CA LYS A 537 -15.50 -7.61 35.12
C LYS A 537 -15.77 -8.54 33.93
N ASP A 538 -15.74 -8.01 32.71
CA ASP A 538 -16.04 -8.73 31.46
C ASP A 538 -14.74 -9.19 30.75
N ILE A 539 -13.57 -8.86 31.30
CA ILE A 539 -12.26 -9.24 30.75
C ILE A 539 -11.89 -10.64 31.25
N VAL A 540 -11.66 -11.55 30.30
CA VAL A 540 -11.24 -12.92 30.58
C VAL A 540 -9.72 -12.97 30.68
N LYS A 541 -9.18 -13.68 31.69
CA LYS A 541 -7.74 -13.80 31.92
C LYS A 541 -7.02 -14.58 30.81
N ASP A 542 -7.66 -15.62 30.29
CA ASP A 542 -7.13 -16.44 29.18
C ASP A 542 -8.19 -16.54 28.07
N PRO A 543 -8.28 -15.53 27.20
CA PRO A 543 -9.30 -15.49 26.17
C PRO A 543 -8.96 -16.44 25.01
N ASP A 544 -9.96 -17.19 24.55
CA ASP A 544 -9.82 -17.96 23.31
C ASP A 544 -9.69 -17.05 22.07
N GLY A 545 -9.35 -17.64 20.93
CA GLY A 545 -9.17 -16.89 19.68
C GLY A 545 -10.44 -16.20 19.19
N ALA A 546 -11.63 -16.73 19.49
CA ALA A 546 -12.91 -16.16 19.09
C ALA A 546 -13.22 -14.88 19.89
N TRP A 547 -13.02 -14.94 21.21
CA TRP A 547 -13.11 -13.80 22.12
C TRP A 547 -12.12 -12.71 21.73
N PHE A 548 -10.86 -13.09 21.51
CA PHE A 548 -9.82 -12.14 21.09
C PHE A 548 -10.21 -11.43 19.80
N SER A 549 -10.64 -12.18 18.78
CA SER A 549 -11.08 -11.63 17.49
C SER A 549 -12.28 -10.68 17.63
N LYS A 550 -13.24 -11.02 18.51
CA LYS A 550 -14.45 -10.22 18.75
C LYS A 550 -14.15 -8.90 19.47
N HIS A 551 -13.32 -8.94 20.51
CA HIS A 551 -13.13 -7.81 21.42
C HIS A 551 -11.95 -6.92 21.03
N ILE A 552 -10.78 -7.50 20.75
CA ILE A 552 -9.57 -6.79 20.33
C ILE A 552 -9.48 -6.76 18.80
N GLY A 553 -9.63 -7.93 18.15
CA GLY A 553 -9.54 -8.08 16.70
C GLY A 553 -8.20 -7.59 16.16
N PHE A 554 -8.25 -6.88 15.04
CA PHE A 554 -7.06 -6.37 14.35
C PHE A 554 -6.31 -5.25 15.11
N VAL A 555 -6.84 -4.74 16.23
CA VAL A 555 -6.10 -3.81 17.10
C VAL A 555 -4.92 -4.49 17.80
N GLY A 556 -5.01 -5.82 17.98
CA GLY A 556 -3.95 -6.64 18.55
C GLY A 556 -2.94 -7.15 17.52
N ASP A 557 -3.07 -6.77 16.25
CA ASP A 557 -2.16 -7.17 15.17
C ASP A 557 -0.78 -6.51 15.38
N PRO A 558 0.31 -7.28 15.58
CA PRO A 558 1.63 -6.73 15.89
C PRO A 558 2.16 -5.78 14.80
N ASN A 559 1.87 -6.09 13.54
CA ASN A 559 2.26 -5.28 12.39
C ASN A 559 1.60 -3.89 12.40
N GLN A 560 0.30 -3.81 12.72
CA GLN A 560 -0.40 -2.53 12.90
C GLN A 560 0.08 -1.75 14.12
N ILE A 561 0.36 -2.43 15.24
CA ILE A 561 0.94 -1.79 16.44
C ILE A 561 2.27 -1.15 16.08
N ASN A 562 3.19 -1.89 15.45
CA ASN A 562 4.49 -1.39 15.01
C ASN A 562 4.33 -0.15 14.10
N VAL A 563 3.42 -0.20 13.13
CA VAL A 563 3.16 0.94 12.24
C VAL A 563 2.67 2.16 13.03
N ALA A 564 1.71 1.98 13.94
CA ALA A 564 1.12 3.07 14.73
C ALA A 564 2.17 3.77 15.61
N ILE A 565 2.99 3.00 16.34
CA ILE A 565 3.98 3.55 17.27
C ILE A 565 5.20 4.15 16.56
N THR A 566 5.45 3.81 15.30
CA THR A 566 6.63 4.29 14.54
C THR A 566 6.33 5.45 13.57
N ARG A 567 5.20 6.15 13.77
CA ARG A 567 4.84 7.34 12.98
C ARG A 567 5.37 8.65 13.59
N ALA A 568 5.68 8.67 14.88
CA ALA A 568 6.03 9.87 15.63
C ALA A 568 7.53 10.19 15.51
N LYS A 569 7.87 11.48 15.38
CA LYS A 569 9.25 11.95 15.48
C LYS A 569 9.62 12.32 16.91
N GLU A 570 8.80 13.15 17.55
CA GLU A 570 9.08 13.79 18.85
C GLU A 570 8.22 13.23 19.99
N GLY A 571 6.95 12.90 19.73
CA GLY A 571 6.01 12.50 20.78
C GLY A 571 4.95 11.52 20.32
N LEU A 572 4.80 10.43 21.06
CA LEU A 572 3.77 9.40 20.88
C LEU A 572 2.90 9.32 22.13
N CYS A 573 1.61 9.60 21.96
CA CYS A 573 0.61 9.45 23.02
C CYS A 573 -0.42 8.39 22.61
N ILE A 574 -0.58 7.33 23.40
CA ILE A 574 -1.57 6.28 23.15
C ILE A 574 -2.67 6.39 24.20
N ILE A 575 -3.93 6.40 23.78
CA ILE A 575 -5.10 6.45 24.63
C ILE A 575 -5.90 5.16 24.45
N GLY A 576 -6.17 4.46 25.56
CA GLY A 576 -6.88 3.19 25.51
C GLY A 576 -7.11 2.53 26.86
N ASN A 577 -7.84 1.41 26.83
CA ASN A 577 -8.08 0.59 28.01
C ASN A 577 -6.92 -0.40 28.22
N GLN A 578 -5.99 -0.09 29.13
CA GLN A 578 -4.83 -0.94 29.39
C GLN A 578 -5.22 -2.35 29.87
N ASN A 579 -6.31 -2.48 30.63
CA ASN A 579 -6.73 -3.75 31.21
C ASN A 579 -7.12 -4.73 30.10
N LEU A 580 -7.84 -4.23 29.08
CA LEU A 580 -8.20 -5.03 27.90
C LEU A 580 -6.99 -5.28 27.00
N LEU A 581 -6.18 -4.26 26.74
CA LEU A 581 -5.06 -4.37 25.79
C LEU A 581 -3.98 -5.35 26.29
N ARG A 582 -3.78 -5.50 27.61
CA ARG A 582 -2.86 -6.50 28.19
C ARG A 582 -3.20 -7.95 27.85
N CYS A 583 -4.42 -8.25 27.39
CA CYS A 583 -4.76 -9.58 26.86
C CYS A 583 -4.04 -9.89 25.53
N SER A 584 -3.52 -8.89 24.82
CA SER A 584 -2.66 -9.08 23.65
C SER A 584 -1.19 -9.05 24.08
N ARG A 585 -0.41 -10.06 23.67
CA ARG A 585 1.01 -10.19 24.00
C ARG A 585 1.81 -8.91 23.70
N THR A 586 1.77 -8.43 22.46
CA THR A 586 2.54 -7.25 22.03
C THR A 586 2.13 -5.98 22.77
N TRP A 587 0.83 -5.79 23.06
CA TRP A 587 0.37 -4.67 23.88
C TRP A 587 0.81 -4.80 25.34
N ASN A 588 0.79 -6.01 25.91
CA ASN A 588 1.28 -6.26 27.25
C ASN A 588 2.77 -5.93 27.35
N ASP A 589 3.57 -6.35 26.38
CA ASP A 589 5.01 -6.09 26.32
C ASP A 589 5.29 -4.58 26.20
N LEU A 590 4.53 -3.86 25.35
CA LEU A 590 4.58 -2.39 25.23
C LEU A 590 4.23 -1.69 26.55
N LEU A 591 3.12 -2.10 27.18
CA LEU A 591 2.67 -1.51 28.44
C LEU A 591 3.65 -1.79 29.58
N ASN A 592 4.28 -2.97 29.63
CA ASN A 592 5.34 -3.28 30.58
C ASN A 592 6.57 -2.39 30.35
N HIS A 593 6.97 -2.20 29.08
CA HIS A 593 8.05 -1.30 28.71
C HIS A 593 7.78 0.15 29.16
N TYR A 594 6.55 0.63 28.99
CA TYR A 594 6.15 2.00 29.38
C TYR A 594 6.01 2.13 30.90
N THR A 595 5.48 1.11 31.59
CA THR A 595 5.32 1.10 33.05
C THR A 595 6.67 1.21 33.75
N ARG A 596 7.69 0.46 33.29
CA ARG A 596 9.07 0.53 33.80
C ARG A 596 9.71 1.92 33.67
N ARG A 597 9.19 2.76 32.77
CA ARG A 597 9.65 4.14 32.51
C ARG A 597 8.74 5.21 33.13
N ASN A 598 7.73 4.82 33.91
CA ASN A 598 6.69 5.69 34.45
C ASN A 598 5.92 6.46 33.35
N ALA A 599 5.77 5.85 32.17
CA ALA A 599 5.08 6.43 31.02
C ALA A 599 3.61 6.00 30.89
N VAL A 600 3.08 5.23 31.85
CA VAL A 600 1.67 4.85 31.94
C VAL A 600 1.00 5.68 33.03
N THR A 601 -0.13 6.33 32.71
CA THR A 601 -0.92 7.14 33.64
C THR A 601 -2.40 7.12 33.25
N GLU A 602 -3.29 7.60 34.11
CA GLU A 602 -4.67 7.93 33.74
C GLU A 602 -4.69 8.99 32.62
N ALA A 603 -5.58 8.83 31.64
CA ALA A 603 -5.68 9.72 30.47
C ALA A 603 -5.92 11.19 30.86
N ASP A 604 -6.62 11.44 31.98
CA ASP A 604 -6.85 12.80 32.49
C ASP A 604 -5.59 13.50 33.02
N ARG A 605 -4.58 12.72 33.41
CA ARG A 605 -3.30 13.25 33.93
C ARG A 605 -2.29 13.50 32.83
N VAL A 606 -2.57 13.09 31.59
CA VAL A 606 -1.74 13.40 30.43
C VAL A 606 -1.82 14.90 30.17
N SER A 607 -0.66 15.56 30.17
CA SER A 607 -0.56 17.00 29.98
C SER A 607 0.49 17.36 28.93
N VAL A 608 0.58 18.64 28.60
CA VAL A 608 1.53 19.19 27.65
C VAL A 608 2.23 20.35 28.33
N ARG A 609 3.56 20.34 28.31
CA ARG A 609 4.39 21.42 28.86
C ARG A 609 4.18 22.69 28.04
N HIS A 610 4.09 23.83 28.72
CA HIS A 610 4.04 25.13 28.05
C HIS A 610 5.34 25.37 27.30
N SER A 611 5.23 25.87 26.06
CA SER A 611 6.39 26.41 25.37
C SER A 611 6.90 27.58 26.19
N ARG A 612 8.17 27.54 26.63
CA ARG A 612 8.83 28.72 27.18
C ARG A 612 9.10 29.61 25.97
N THR A 613 8.32 30.68 25.81
CA THR A 613 8.66 31.81 24.95
C THR A 613 10.02 32.36 25.32
#